data_AF-A0A6I0MPX8-F1
#
_entry.id   AF-A0A6I0MPX8-F1
#
_cell.length_a   1.000
_cell.length_b   1.000
_cell.length_c   1.000
_cell.angle_alpha   90.00
_cell.angle_beta   90.00
_cell.angle_gamma   90.00
#
_symmetry.space_group_name_H-M   'P 1'
#
loop_
_entity.id
_entity.type
_entity.pdbx_description
1 polymer ?
#
loop_
_entity_poly.entity_id
_entity_poly.type
_entity_poly.pdbx_seq_one_letter_code
_entity_poly.pdbx_strand_id
1 'polypeptide(L)'
;MKTMISKENMERETFVFYRSYFDAIELLSKKNRLLAYEAIAKYALTQEEIQDLPPQVAIILKMAKPNIDATIRNYNRRVKSKRQKKTSDFEDKLNEEVQLPRKKSSSIIDDSFEDNDENTLYLE
;
A
#
# COMPACT_ATOMS: atom_id res chain seq x y z
N MET A 1 -8.94 9.40 22.10
CA MET A 1 -8.21 10.28 21.16
C MET A 1 -8.25 9.64 19.79
N LYS A 2 -8.79 10.32 18.77
CA LYS A 2 -8.89 9.79 17.41
C LYS A 2 -7.56 10.05 16.72
N THR A 3 -6.72 9.02 16.61
CA THR A 3 -5.48 9.08 15.84
C THR A 3 -5.84 9.38 14.39
N MET A 4 -5.60 10.62 13.95
CA MET A 4 -5.63 10.95 12.54
C MET A 4 -4.49 10.18 11.89
N ILE A 5 -4.85 9.12 11.17
CA ILE A 5 -3.95 8.47 10.21
C ILE A 5 -3.54 9.59 9.26
N SER A 6 -2.32 10.09 9.42
CA SER A 6 -1.69 10.96 8.46
C SER A 6 -1.84 10.27 7.12
N LYS A 7 -2.50 10.97 6.20
CA LYS A 7 -2.62 10.51 4.82
C LYS A 7 -1.16 10.39 4.35
N GLU A 8 -0.62 9.18 4.33
CA GLU A 8 0.59 8.86 3.57
C GLU A 8 0.27 9.29 2.14
N ASN A 9 0.60 10.54 1.82
CA ASN A 9 0.65 11.00 0.46
C ASN A 9 1.86 10.26 -0.08
N MET A 10 1.62 9.05 -0.61
CA MET A 10 2.57 8.37 -1.48
C MET A 10 2.95 9.40 -2.53
N GLU A 11 4.16 9.94 -2.39
CA GLU A 11 4.70 10.91 -3.32
C GLU A 11 4.61 10.30 -4.70
N ARG A 12 3.97 11.00 -5.63
CA ARG A 12 3.84 10.49 -6.98
C ARG A 12 5.18 10.66 -7.67
N GLU A 13 5.75 9.56 -8.14
CA GLU A 13 7.04 9.58 -8.85
C GLU A 13 6.89 10.06 -10.31
N THR A 14 5.68 9.98 -10.87
CA THR A 14 5.43 10.27 -12.28
C THR A 14 4.13 11.04 -12.49
N PHE A 15 4.07 11.78 -13.59
CA PHE A 15 2.86 12.42 -14.08
C PHE A 15 2.83 12.42 -15.61
N VAL A 16 1.63 12.65 -16.17
CA VAL A 16 1.44 12.74 -17.62
C VAL A 16 1.50 14.19 -18.05
N PHE A 17 2.40 14.50 -18.98
CA PHE A 17 2.52 15.81 -19.60
C PHE A 17 2.01 15.74 -21.05
N TYR A 18 0.95 16.46 -21.36
CA TYR A 18 0.33 16.43 -22.68
C TYR A 18 0.98 17.43 -23.63
N ARG A 19 1.04 17.08 -24.92
CA ARG A 19 1.61 17.93 -25.97
C ARG A 19 0.91 19.30 -26.07
N SER A 20 -0.39 19.35 -25.85
CA SER A 20 -1.15 20.60 -25.85
C SER A 20 -0.66 21.61 -24.79
N TYR A 21 -0.10 21.14 -23.68
CA TYR A 21 0.47 22.03 -22.67
C TYR A 21 1.79 22.61 -23.14
N PHE A 22 2.63 21.78 -23.76
CA PHE A 22 3.88 22.21 -24.37
C PHE A 22 3.62 23.33 -25.40
N ASP A 23 2.72 23.07 -26.36
CA ASP A 23 2.42 24.02 -27.44
C ASP A 23 1.87 25.34 -26.86
N ALA A 24 1.00 25.29 -25.84
CA ALA A 24 0.49 26.48 -25.16
C ALA A 24 1.58 27.25 -24.40
N ILE A 25 2.52 26.54 -23.78
CA ILE A 25 3.63 27.15 -23.04
C ILE A 25 4.61 27.80 -24.01
N GLU A 26 4.89 27.21 -25.17
CA GLU A 26 5.83 27.78 -26.15
C GLU A 26 5.47 29.20 -26.60
N LEU A 27 4.18 29.54 -26.62
CA LEU A 27 3.66 30.88 -26.93
C LEU A 27 4.01 31.95 -25.88
N LEU A 28 4.48 31.56 -24.69
CA LEU A 28 4.82 32.48 -23.62
C LEU A 28 6.25 33.03 -23.74
N SER A 29 6.51 34.14 -23.06
CA SER A 29 7.86 34.67 -22.88
C SER A 29 8.76 33.68 -22.13
N LYS A 30 10.09 33.72 -22.34
CA LYS A 30 11.04 32.77 -21.73
C LYS A 30 10.91 32.67 -20.20
N LYS A 31 10.63 33.78 -19.52
CA LYS A 31 10.41 33.82 -18.07
C LYS A 31 9.10 33.12 -17.67
N ASN A 32 8.02 33.38 -18.39
CA ASN A 32 6.70 32.78 -18.10
C ASN A 32 6.66 31.29 -18.45
N ARG A 33 7.44 30.84 -19.43
CA ARG A 33 7.60 29.41 -19.74
C ARG A 33 8.13 28.62 -18.56
N LEU A 34 9.18 29.12 -17.92
CA LEU A 34 9.76 28.48 -16.74
C LEU A 34 8.71 28.32 -15.63
N LEU A 35 7.99 29.41 -15.33
CA LEU A 35 6.93 29.41 -14.32
C LEU A 35 5.80 28.44 -14.68
N ALA A 36 5.44 28.32 -15.96
CA ALA A 36 4.40 27.39 -16.39
C ALA A 36 4.80 25.92 -16.23
N TYR A 37 6.02 25.56 -16.63
CA TYR A 37 6.54 24.21 -16.42
C TYR A 37 6.61 23.87 -14.93
N GLU A 38 7.12 24.79 -14.11
CA GLU A 38 7.22 24.61 -12.66
C GLU A 38 5.83 24.43 -12.01
N ALA A 39 4.87 25.28 -12.38
CA ALA A 39 3.51 25.24 -11.87
C ALA A 39 2.79 23.93 -12.20
N ILE A 40 2.89 23.45 -13.45
CA ILE A 40 2.27 22.19 -13.85
C ILE A 40 2.94 21.00 -13.15
N ALA A 41 4.27 20.98 -13.09
CA ALA A 41 5.01 19.88 -12.46
C ALA A 41 4.73 19.79 -10.96
N LYS A 42 4.80 20.92 -10.22
CA LYS A 42 4.46 20.97 -8.79
C LYS A 42 3.03 20.52 -8.56
N TYR A 43 2.06 21.07 -9.29
CA TYR A 43 0.67 20.68 -9.12
C TYR A 43 0.43 19.18 -9.41
N ALA A 44 1.02 18.65 -10.49
CA ALA A 44 0.84 17.25 -10.86
C ALA A 44 1.47 16.26 -9.86
N LEU A 45 2.61 16.62 -9.27
CA LEU A 45 3.34 15.77 -8.33
C LEU A 45 2.82 15.93 -6.89
N THR A 46 2.73 17.16 -6.38
CA THR A 46 2.43 17.45 -4.97
C THR A 46 0.99 17.89 -4.72
N GLN A 47 0.21 18.26 -5.75
CA GLN A 47 -1.07 18.99 -5.64
C GLN A 47 -0.94 20.37 -4.98
N GLU A 48 0.26 20.93 -4.92
CA GLU A 48 0.47 22.29 -4.42
C GLU A 48 0.28 23.30 -5.55
N GLU A 49 -0.46 24.37 -5.26
CA GLU A 49 -0.67 25.46 -6.18
C GLU A 49 0.31 26.58 -5.88
N ILE A 50 1.07 27.01 -6.89
CA ILE A 50 1.91 28.19 -6.79
C ILE A 50 1.00 29.42 -6.79
N GLN A 51 1.11 30.24 -5.75
CA GLN A 51 0.42 31.53 -5.65
C GLN A 51 1.15 32.58 -6.51
N ASP A 52 0.45 33.63 -6.92
CA ASP A 52 1.02 34.76 -7.67
C ASP A 52 1.63 34.43 -9.04
N LEU A 53 1.04 33.47 -9.75
CA LEU A 53 1.41 33.19 -11.14
C LEU A 53 0.96 34.32 -12.08
N PRO A 54 1.77 34.66 -13.11
CA PRO A 54 1.32 35.57 -14.17
C PRO A 54 -0.01 35.10 -14.77
N PRO A 55 -0.93 36.01 -15.16
CA PRO A 55 -2.27 35.62 -15.60
C PRO A 55 -2.28 34.58 -16.73
N GLN A 56 -1.36 34.72 -17.68
CA GLN A 56 -1.18 33.79 -18.80
C GLN A 56 -0.86 32.36 -18.34
N VAL A 57 0.04 32.24 -17.34
CA VAL A 57 0.45 30.96 -16.76
C VAL A 57 -0.68 30.37 -15.93
N ALA A 58 -1.37 31.20 -15.14
CA ALA A 58 -2.51 30.79 -14.33
C ALA A 58 -3.65 30.22 -15.18
N ILE A 59 -3.91 30.83 -16.36
CA ILE A 59 -4.92 30.33 -17.31
C ILE A 59 -4.55 28.92 -17.83
N ILE A 60 -3.30 28.72 -18.28
CA ILE A 60 -2.83 27.42 -18.76
C ILE A 60 -2.94 26.36 -17.66
N LEU A 61 -2.49 26.69 -16.45
CA LEU A 61 -2.60 25.78 -15.30
C LEU A 61 -4.07 25.44 -15.03
N LYS A 62 -4.96 26.43 -14.99
CA LYS A 62 -6.39 26.23 -14.74
C LYS A 62 -7.05 25.33 -15.78
N MET A 63 -6.61 25.38 -17.04
CA MET A 63 -7.07 24.48 -18.11
C MET A 63 -6.46 23.07 -17.99
N ALA A 64 -5.22 22.95 -17.53
CA ALA A 64 -4.55 21.65 -17.33
C ALA A 64 -5.05 20.89 -16.09
N LYS A 65 -5.43 21.61 -15.02
CA LYS A 65 -5.94 21.06 -13.74
C LYS A 65 -6.94 19.92 -13.90
N PRO A 66 -8.08 20.05 -14.61
CA PRO A 66 -9.07 18.98 -14.68
C PRO A 66 -8.51 17.66 -15.23
N ASN A 67 -7.60 17.73 -16.20
CA ASN A 67 -6.95 16.56 -16.79
C ASN A 67 -5.94 15.92 -15.82
N ILE A 68 -5.18 16.74 -15.11
CA ILE A 68 -4.25 16.31 -14.07
C ILE A 68 -5.03 15.62 -12.94
N ASP A 69 -6.10 16.24 -12.45
CA ASP A 69 -6.96 15.71 -11.40
C ASP A 69 -7.61 14.39 -11.79
N ALA A 70 -8.10 14.26 -13.03
CA ALA A 70 -8.65 13.01 -13.53
C ALA A 70 -7.59 11.89 -13.51
N THR A 71 -6.37 12.21 -13.91
CA THR A 71 -5.23 11.27 -13.90
C THR A 71 -4.89 10.85 -12.47
N ILE A 72 -4.83 11.80 -11.54
CA ILE A 72 -4.57 11.56 -10.11
C ILE A 72 -5.68 10.68 -9.50
N ARG A 73 -6.95 10.99 -9.78
CA ARG A 73 -8.09 10.18 -9.31
C ARG A 73 -7.99 8.74 -9.81
N ASN A 74 -7.63 8.55 -11.07
CA ASN A 74 -7.45 7.22 -11.66
C ASN A 74 -6.27 6.46 -11.04
N TYR A 75 -5.13 7.13 -10.83
CA TYR A 75 -3.98 6.54 -10.13
C TYR A 75 -4.37 6.07 -8.72
N ASN A 76 -5.00 6.95 -7.94
CA ASN A 76 -5.41 6.64 -6.57
C ASN A 76 -6.38 5.45 -6.52
N ARG A 77 -7.30 5.33 -7.48
CA ARG A 77 -8.21 4.18 -7.60
C ARG A 77 -7.44 2.88 -7.89
N ARG A 78 -6.43 2.93 -8.77
CA ARG A 78 -5.57 1.76 -9.09
C ARG A 78 -4.69 1.33 -7.91
N VAL A 79 -4.13 2.27 -7.17
CA VAL A 79 -3.31 1.96 -5.99
C VAL A 79 -4.18 1.37 -4.87
N LYS A 80 -5.35 1.97 -4.60
CA LYS A 80 -6.29 1.44 -3.61
C LYS A 80 -6.77 0.02 -3.94
N SER A 81 -7.16 -0.23 -5.19
CA SER A 81 -7.58 -1.58 -5.62
C SER A 81 -6.45 -2.61 -5.55
N LYS A 82 -5.21 -2.24 -5.92
CA LYS A 82 -4.04 -3.11 -5.72
C LYS A 82 -3.79 -3.44 -4.24
N ARG A 83 -3.96 -2.47 -3.34
CA ARG A 83 -3.85 -2.69 -1.89
C ARG A 83 -4.94 -3.64 -1.38
N GLN A 84 -6.19 -3.43 -1.77
CA GLN A 84 -7.31 -4.30 -1.38
C GLN A 84 -7.14 -5.74 -1.88
N LYS A 85 -6.63 -5.93 -3.10
CA LYS A 85 -6.31 -7.27 -3.62
C LYS A 85 -5.20 -7.95 -2.83
N LYS A 86 -4.14 -7.22 -2.46
CA LYS A 86 -3.07 -7.78 -1.61
C LYS A 86 -3.57 -8.19 -0.22
N THR A 87 -4.52 -7.46 0.36
CA THR A 87 -5.09 -7.83 1.65
C THR A 87 -6.02 -9.04 1.55
N SER A 88 -6.85 -9.13 0.49
CA SER A 88 -7.67 -10.34 0.27
C SER A 88 -6.81 -11.57 -0.01
N ASP A 89 -5.78 -11.45 -0.86
CA ASP A 89 -4.86 -12.56 -1.16
C ASP A 89 -4.06 -13.02 0.10
N PHE A 90 -3.94 -12.16 1.12
CA PHE A 90 -3.31 -12.51 2.40
C PHE A 90 -4.30 -13.16 3.38
N GLU A 91 -5.53 -12.66 3.46
CA GLU A 91 -6.62 -13.26 4.26
C GLU A 91 -6.99 -14.66 3.74
N ASP A 92 -7.08 -14.84 2.42
CA ASP A 92 -7.34 -16.13 1.79
C ASP A 92 -6.24 -17.16 2.10
N LYS A 93 -4.99 -16.71 2.24
CA LYS A 93 -3.86 -17.57 2.65
C LYS A 93 -3.82 -17.89 4.14
N LEU A 94 -4.43 -17.06 4.99
CA LEU A 94 -4.56 -17.33 6.42
C LEU A 94 -5.73 -18.28 6.73
N ASN A 95 -6.77 -18.26 5.89
CA ASN A 95 -7.92 -19.15 5.99
C ASN A 95 -7.69 -20.55 5.37
N GLU A 96 -6.52 -20.79 4.76
CA GLU A 96 -6.09 -22.12 4.36
C GLU A 96 -5.68 -22.89 5.61
N GLU A 97 -6.59 -23.70 6.18
CA GLU A 97 -6.33 -24.53 7.36
C GLU A 97 -5.09 -25.40 7.12
N VAL A 98 -3.96 -25.04 7.74
CA VAL A 98 -2.78 -25.89 7.78
C VAL A 98 -3.15 -27.12 8.63
N GLN A 99 -3.41 -28.25 7.97
CA GLN A 99 -3.62 -29.52 8.66
C GLN A 99 -2.34 -29.89 9.41
N LEU A 100 -2.34 -29.66 10.73
CA LEU A 100 -1.30 -30.16 11.61
C LEU A 100 -1.26 -31.69 11.50
N PRO A 101 -0.08 -32.30 11.32
CA PRO A 101 0.03 -33.75 11.24
C PRO A 101 -0.56 -34.36 12.51
N ARG A 102 -1.49 -35.32 12.33
CA ARG A 102 -2.15 -36.02 13.43
C ARG A 102 -1.10 -36.64 14.33
N LYS A 103 -1.09 -36.25 15.61
CA LYS A 103 -0.32 -36.92 16.66
C LYS A 103 -0.70 -38.41 16.63
N LYS A 104 0.24 -39.29 16.26
CA LYS A 104 0.09 -40.73 16.45
C LYS A 104 -0.06 -40.95 17.96
N SER A 105 -1.24 -41.37 18.39
CA SER A 105 -1.43 -41.90 19.74
C SER A 105 -0.57 -43.15 19.86
N SER A 106 0.56 -43.05 20.56
CA SER A 106 1.24 -44.23 21.06
C SER A 106 0.35 -44.82 22.14
N SER A 107 -0.36 -45.90 21.83
CA SER A 107 -0.95 -46.77 22.82
C SER A 107 0.19 -47.35 23.65
N ILE A 108 0.36 -46.85 24.87
CA ILE A 108 1.19 -47.51 25.86
C ILE A 108 0.46 -48.81 26.18
N ILE A 109 1.08 -49.92 25.79
CA ILE A 109 0.66 -51.27 26.12
C ILE A 109 0.77 -51.39 27.64
N ASP A 110 -0.35 -51.77 28.25
CA ASP A 110 -0.47 -52.24 29.61
C ASP A 110 0.27 -53.58 29.71
N ASP A 111 1.49 -53.58 30.25
CA ASP A 111 2.19 -54.80 30.66
C ASP A 111 2.12 -54.87 32.19
N SER A 112 1.22 -55.74 32.63
CA SER A 112 1.06 -56.25 33.97
C SER A 112 2.32 -57.03 34.35
N PHE A 113 3.06 -56.54 35.36
CA PHE A 113 4.05 -57.34 36.06
C PHE A 113 3.46 -57.77 37.40
N GLU A 114 2.93 -59.00 37.42
CA GLU A 114 2.79 -59.79 38.64
C GLU A 114 4.16 -60.40 38.95
N ASP A 115 4.78 -60.00 40.05
CA ASP A 115 5.79 -60.82 40.73
C ASP A 115 5.32 -61.03 42.17
N ASN A 116 4.87 -62.24 42.42
CA ASN A 116 4.39 -62.74 43.70
C ASN A 116 5.41 -63.81 44.14
N ASP A 117 6.26 -63.52 45.12
CA ASP A 117 7.06 -64.54 45.82
C ASP A 117 7.08 -64.22 47.32
N GLU A 118 6.40 -65.07 48.09
CA GLU A 118 6.30 -64.99 49.55
C GLU A 118 7.60 -65.43 50.25
N ASN A 119 8.00 -64.62 51.23
CA ASN A 119 8.36 -64.98 52.61
C ASN A 119 9.46 -66.05 52.89
N THR A 120 10.58 -65.61 53.50
CA THR A 120 11.21 -66.36 54.60
C THR A 120 11.76 -65.44 55.69
N LEU A 121 11.21 -65.67 56.89
CA LEU A 121 11.53 -65.15 58.22
C LEU A 121 12.86 -65.72 58.75
N TYR A 122 13.76 -64.89 59.32
CA TYR A 122 14.60 -65.28 60.46
C TYR A 122 14.88 -64.08 61.39
N LEU A 123 14.51 -64.28 62.65
CA LEU A 123 14.97 -63.56 63.84
C LEU A 123 16.37 -64.05 64.21
N GLU A 124 17.24 -63.14 64.63
CA GLU A 124 18.20 -63.30 65.74
C GLU A 124 18.50 -61.93 66.37
#